data_AF-A0A957A8V1-F1
#
_entry.id   AF-A0A957A8V1-F1
#
_cell.length_a   1.000
_cell.length_b   1.000
_cell.length_c   1.000
_cell.angle_alpha   90.00
_cell.angle_beta   90.00
_cell.angle_gamma   90.00
#
_symmetry.space_group_name_H-M   'P 1'
#
loop_
_entity.id
_entity.type
_entity.pdbx_description
1 polymer ?
#
loop_
_entity_poly.entity_id
_entity_poly.type
_entity_poly.pdbx_seq_one_letter_code
_entity_poly.pdbx_strand_id
1 'polypeptide(L)'
;MEMTTQGLVLNSLADLAVVRDRFAVDGRVPDELALVPVIDERDPGAIGSLAEDAQAALAEFMAVIEADRARRSEAEAGLSRWRHLRDELDRVGRIAVQTHEASARADELARNGLAAGDRQQARSVAEHMARLATRADAHAAVLRREADALAERDDIKRLLAEERNQEQEMEMREILTLAREYLDHARHEEARRLLTSL
;
A
#
# COMPACT_ATOMS: atom_id res chain seq x y z
N MET A 1 34.81 22.29 -22.23
CA MET A 1 35.72 21.87 -21.15
C MET A 1 34.87 21.09 -20.16
N GLU A 2 34.99 19.76 -20.15
CA GLU A 2 34.29 18.89 -19.21
C GLU A 2 34.98 19.00 -17.84
N MET A 3 34.25 19.44 -16.82
CA MET A 3 34.67 19.27 -15.43
C MET A 3 34.19 17.88 -14.98
N THR A 4 35.10 16.92 -14.93
CA THR A 4 34.88 15.64 -14.26
C THR A 4 34.68 15.86 -12.77
N THR A 5 33.43 15.89 -12.30
CA THR A 5 33.08 15.82 -10.89
C THR A 5 33.29 14.40 -10.38
N GLN A 6 34.49 14.12 -9.85
CA GLN A 6 34.73 12.90 -9.08
C GLN A 6 34.01 13.04 -7.73
N GLY A 7 32.90 12.30 -7.56
CA GLY A 7 32.22 12.18 -6.27
C GLY A 7 33.12 11.49 -5.25
N LEU A 8 33.38 12.17 -4.13
CA LEU A 8 34.14 11.61 -3.03
C LEU A 8 33.19 10.80 -2.14
N VAL A 9 33.29 9.47 -2.17
CA VAL A 9 32.51 8.58 -1.30
C VAL A 9 33.23 8.46 0.05
N LEU A 10 32.61 8.97 1.10
CA LEU A 10 33.11 8.89 2.48
C LEU A 10 32.46 7.70 3.17
N ASN A 11 33.28 6.72 3.60
CA ASN A 11 32.79 5.47 4.18
C ASN A 11 32.81 5.49 5.72
N SER A 12 33.37 6.53 6.33
CA SER A 12 33.42 6.70 7.78
C SER A 12 33.56 8.16 8.21
N LEU A 13 33.17 8.46 9.46
CA LEU A 13 33.37 9.78 10.07
C LEU A 13 34.86 10.14 10.23
N ALA A 14 35.77 9.17 10.20
CA ALA A 14 37.22 9.43 10.22
C ALA A 14 37.71 9.97 8.86
N ASP A 15 37.06 9.60 7.75
CA ASP A 15 37.42 10.08 6.41
C ASP A 15 37.13 11.58 6.25
N LEU A 16 36.16 12.11 7.00
CA LEU A 16 35.89 13.56 7.07
C LEU A 16 37.09 14.36 7.60
N ALA A 17 37.87 13.81 8.52
CA ALA A 17 39.04 14.50 9.08
C ALA A 17 40.16 14.67 8.04
N VAL A 18 40.29 13.74 7.09
CA VAL A 18 41.29 13.78 6.01
C VAL A 18 40.92 14.80 4.94
N VAL A 19 39.63 15.03 4.71
CA VAL A 19 39.15 16.02 3.73
C VAL A 19 39.02 17.42 4.35
N ARG A 20 38.90 17.52 5.68
CA ARG A 20 38.85 18.79 6.42
C ARG A 20 40.03 19.71 6.08
N ASP A 21 41.23 19.15 5.93
CA ASP A 21 42.44 19.93 5.62
C ASP A 21 42.51 20.37 4.14
N ARG A 22 41.58 19.89 3.30
CA ARG A 22 41.45 20.26 1.88
C ARG A 22 40.50 21.44 1.65
N PHE A 23 39.67 21.74 2.64
CA PHE A 23 38.88 22.98 2.68
C PHE A 23 39.69 24.00 3.49
N ALA A 24 40.31 24.95 2.81
CA ALA A 24 41.00 26.04 3.48
C ALA A 24 40.00 26.73 4.43
N VAL A 25 40.29 26.67 5.73
CA VAL A 25 39.44 27.23 6.82
C VAL A 25 39.41 28.77 6.79
N ASP A 26 40.16 29.40 5.89
CA ASP A 26 40.29 30.85 5.80
C ASP A 26 39.37 31.52 4.77
N GLY A 27 38.50 30.76 4.10
CA GLY A 27 37.49 31.29 3.20
C GLY A 27 36.11 31.21 3.83
N ARG A 28 35.54 32.36 4.22
CA ARG A 28 34.12 32.51 4.60
C ARG A 28 33.27 31.76 3.55
N VAL A 29 32.45 30.80 3.97
CA VAL A 29 31.49 30.15 3.07
C VAL A 29 30.64 31.26 2.46
N PRO A 30 30.53 31.37 1.13
CA PRO A 30 29.68 32.38 0.50
C PRO A 30 28.26 32.25 1.07
N ASP A 31 27.62 33.38 1.42
CA ASP A 31 26.31 33.39 2.09
C ASP A 31 25.25 32.60 1.29
N GLU A 32 25.40 32.54 -0.03
CA GLU A 32 24.57 31.76 -0.97
C GLU A 32 24.62 30.22 -0.76
N LEU A 33 25.65 29.72 -0.08
CA LEU A 33 25.88 28.29 0.20
C LEU A 33 25.73 27.94 1.68
N ALA A 34 25.39 28.92 2.53
CA ALA A 34 25.23 28.72 3.96
C ALA A 34 23.86 28.08 4.25
N LEU A 35 23.86 26.87 4.82
CA LEU A 35 22.64 26.19 5.30
C LEU A 35 21.97 26.91 6.48
N VAL A 36 22.69 27.83 7.13
CA VAL A 36 22.24 28.67 8.24
C VAL A 36 22.65 30.10 7.91
N PRO A 37 21.75 31.09 8.02
CA PRO A 37 22.08 32.49 7.77
C PRO A 37 23.29 32.91 8.61
N VAL A 38 24.28 33.53 7.96
CA VAL A 38 25.43 34.12 8.67
C VAL A 38 24.98 35.46 9.24
N ILE A 39 24.66 35.48 10.53
CA ILE A 39 24.16 36.66 11.23
C ILE A 39 25.34 37.58 11.58
N ASP A 40 25.24 38.86 11.22
CA ASP A 40 26.13 39.88 11.80
C ASP A 40 25.61 40.25 13.19
N GLU A 41 26.31 39.79 14.24
CA GLU A 41 25.96 40.04 15.65
C GLU A 41 25.89 41.53 16.02
N ARG A 42 26.37 42.42 15.14
CA ARG A 42 26.37 43.88 15.35
C ARG A 42 25.16 44.57 14.71
N ASP A 43 24.35 43.87 13.93
CA ASP A 43 23.13 44.42 13.32
C ASP A 43 21.92 44.26 14.27
N PRO A 44 21.31 45.37 14.74
CA PRO A 44 20.09 45.31 15.55
C PRO A 44 18.90 44.63 14.85
N GLY A 45 18.89 44.60 13.50
CA GLY A 45 17.86 43.94 12.68
C GLY A 45 18.03 42.43 12.55
N ALA A 46 19.20 41.89 12.88
CA ALA A 46 19.55 40.50 12.59
C ALA A 46 18.69 39.48 13.34
N ILE A 47 18.22 39.81 14.54
CA ILE A 47 17.26 38.99 15.30
C ILE A 47 15.89 38.96 14.60
N GLY A 48 15.47 40.09 14.01
CA GLY A 48 14.22 40.18 13.26
C GLY A 48 14.25 39.30 12.01
N SER A 49 15.31 39.40 11.22
CA SER A 49 15.50 38.53 10.04
C SER A 49 15.60 37.06 10.41
N LEU A 50 16.31 36.70 11.49
CA LEU A 50 16.35 35.31 11.96
C LEU A 50 14.97 34.80 12.39
N ALA A 51 14.16 35.64 13.03
CA ALA A 51 12.81 35.28 13.42
C ALA A 51 11.90 35.07 12.20
N GLU A 52 12.04 35.90 11.17
CA GLU A 52 11.33 35.75 9.89
C GLU A 52 11.75 34.45 9.17
N ASP A 53 13.05 34.18 9.08
CA ASP A 53 13.58 32.95 8.48
C ASP A 53 13.11 31.70 9.23
N ALA A 54 13.12 31.74 10.57
CA ALA A 54 12.63 30.64 11.39
C ALA A 54 11.11 30.42 11.22
N GLN A 55 10.33 31.50 11.07
CA GLN A 55 8.89 31.41 10.79
C GLN A 55 8.63 30.84 9.39
N ALA A 56 9.40 31.25 8.39
CA ALA A 56 9.31 30.70 7.04
C ALA A 56 9.65 29.21 7.02
N ALA A 57 10.75 28.80 7.65
CA ALA A 57 11.14 27.40 7.77
C ALA A 57 10.09 26.54 8.50
N LEU A 58 9.49 27.07 9.57
CA LEU A 58 8.40 26.40 10.28
C LEU A 58 7.16 26.24 9.39
N ALA A 59 6.80 27.28 8.64
CA ALA A 59 5.66 27.25 7.72
C ALA A 59 5.87 26.21 6.59
N GLU A 60 7.07 26.16 6.01
CA GLU A 60 7.43 25.15 5.02
C GLU A 60 7.37 23.73 5.60
N PHE A 61 7.92 23.52 6.80
CA PHE A 61 7.87 22.23 7.46
C PHE A 61 6.42 21.78 7.77
N MET A 62 5.58 22.70 8.25
CA MET A 62 4.15 22.43 8.44
C MET A 62 3.45 22.06 7.14
N ALA A 63 3.75 22.76 6.04
CA ALA A 63 3.19 22.44 4.73
C ALA A 63 3.58 21.03 4.25
N VAL A 64 4.83 20.60 4.50
CA VAL A 64 5.30 19.24 4.21
C VAL A 64 4.53 18.20 5.03
N ILE A 65 4.30 18.46 6.33
CA ILE A 65 3.52 17.55 7.19
C ILE A 65 2.08 17.42 6.68
N GLU A 66 1.42 18.52 6.34
CA GLU A 66 0.05 18.49 5.83
C GLU A 66 -0.04 17.78 4.48
N ALA A 67 0.91 18.00 3.58
CA ALA A 67 1.00 17.27 2.32
C ALA A 67 1.19 15.76 2.55
N ASP A 68 1.99 15.37 3.55
CA ASP A 68 2.17 13.97 3.91
C ASP A 68 0.89 13.33 4.48
N ARG A 69 0.17 14.04 5.36
CA ARG A 69 -1.13 13.61 5.88
C ARG A 69 -2.15 13.42 4.77
N ALA A 70 -2.24 14.37 3.84
CA ALA A 70 -3.13 14.28 2.69
C ALA A 70 -2.82 13.05 1.84
N ARG A 71 -1.55 12.82 1.49
CA ARG A 71 -1.13 11.63 0.74
C ARG A 71 -1.48 10.32 1.45
N ARG A 72 -1.28 10.23 2.77
CA ARG A 72 -1.68 9.05 3.55
C ARG A 72 -3.19 8.83 3.51
N SER A 73 -3.97 9.89 3.72
CA SER A 73 -5.44 9.80 3.67
C SER A 73 -5.95 9.36 2.30
N GLU A 74 -5.34 9.86 1.21
CA GLU A 74 -5.66 9.41 -0.15
C GLU A 74 -5.30 7.94 -0.39
N ALA A 75 -4.16 7.49 0.11
CA ALA A 75 -3.75 6.09 0.03
C ALA A 75 -4.69 5.16 0.81
N GLU A 76 -5.10 5.55 2.03
CA GLU A 76 -6.08 4.84 2.85
C GLU A 76 -7.45 4.77 2.17
N ALA A 77 -7.92 5.88 1.59
CA ALA A 77 -9.16 5.91 0.81
C ALA A 77 -9.07 5.02 -0.43
N GLY A 78 -7.91 5.01 -1.10
CA GLY A 78 -7.61 4.12 -2.22
C GLY A 78 -7.64 2.64 -1.82
N LEU A 79 -7.06 2.29 -0.67
CA LEU A 79 -7.08 0.94 -0.11
C LEU A 79 -8.50 0.50 0.27
N SER A 80 -9.29 1.39 0.90
CA SER A 80 -10.70 1.12 1.21
C SER A 80 -11.50 0.82 -0.06
N ARG A 81 -11.29 1.61 -1.12
CA ARG A 81 -11.91 1.37 -2.43
C ARG A 81 -11.47 0.04 -3.04
N TRP A 82 -10.18 -0.28 -2.97
CA TRP A 82 -9.65 -1.56 -3.46
C TRP A 82 -10.33 -2.75 -2.78
N ARG A 83 -10.49 -2.71 -1.46
CA ARG A 83 -11.22 -3.76 -0.70
C ARG A 83 -12.66 -3.89 -1.15
N HIS A 84 -13.35 -2.76 -1.29
CA HIS A 84 -14.73 -2.76 -1.77
C HIS A 84 -14.87 -3.43 -3.15
N LEU A 85 -13.97 -3.10 -4.09
CA LEU A 85 -13.94 -3.72 -5.41
C LEU A 85 -13.67 -5.22 -5.36
N ARG A 86 -12.80 -5.68 -4.45
CA ARG A 86 -12.52 -7.11 -4.24
C ARG A 86 -13.75 -7.85 -3.72
N ASP A 87 -14.44 -7.31 -2.72
CA ASP A 87 -15.67 -7.89 -2.20
C ASP A 87 -16.79 -7.94 -3.26
N GLU A 88 -16.91 -6.89 -4.07
CA GLU A 88 -17.86 -6.82 -5.16
C GLU A 88 -17.52 -7.82 -6.27
N LEU A 89 -16.25 -7.95 -6.62
CA LEU A 89 -15.77 -8.96 -7.58
C LEU A 89 -16.15 -10.38 -7.13
N ASP A 90 -15.99 -10.70 -5.85
CA ASP A 90 -16.38 -12.01 -5.30
C ASP A 90 -17.90 -12.22 -5.34
N ARG A 91 -18.69 -11.18 -5.05
CA ARG A 91 -20.15 -11.23 -5.18
C ARG A 91 -20.57 -11.47 -6.62
N VAL A 92 -20.04 -10.71 -7.57
CA VAL A 92 -20.36 -10.82 -9.00
C VAL A 92 -19.90 -12.17 -9.55
N GLY A 93 -18.72 -12.65 -9.12
CA GLY A 93 -18.21 -13.98 -9.49
C GLY A 93 -19.16 -15.10 -9.08
N ARG A 94 -19.73 -15.06 -7.86
CA ARG A 94 -20.76 -16.03 -7.43
C ARG A 94 -22.02 -15.95 -8.28
N ILE A 95 -22.48 -14.75 -8.63
CA ILE A 95 -23.65 -14.56 -9.50
C ILE A 95 -23.38 -15.13 -10.90
N ALA A 96 -22.20 -14.88 -11.46
CA ALA A 96 -21.80 -15.42 -12.76
C ALA A 96 -21.83 -16.95 -12.77
N VAL A 97 -21.24 -17.59 -11.75
CA VAL A 97 -21.27 -19.07 -11.61
C VAL A 97 -22.71 -19.58 -11.50
N GLN A 98 -23.54 -18.99 -10.63
CA GLN A 98 -24.93 -19.41 -10.45
C GLN A 98 -25.76 -19.26 -11.75
N THR A 99 -25.54 -18.18 -12.50
CA THR A 99 -26.25 -17.94 -13.76
C THR A 99 -25.77 -18.87 -14.88
N HIS A 100 -24.47 -19.19 -14.95
CA HIS A 100 -23.94 -20.23 -15.84
C HIS A 100 -24.54 -21.60 -15.53
N GLU A 101 -24.58 -22.00 -14.26
CA GLU A 101 -25.18 -23.28 -13.84
C GLU A 101 -26.69 -23.34 -14.15
N ALA A 102 -27.42 -22.25 -13.86
CA ALA A 102 -28.85 -22.16 -14.17
C ALA A 102 -29.11 -22.25 -15.68
N SER A 103 -28.27 -21.58 -16.48
CA SER A 103 -28.32 -21.67 -17.94
C SER A 103 -28.12 -23.11 -18.41
N ALA A 104 -27.07 -23.79 -17.93
CA ALA A 104 -26.75 -25.16 -18.32
C ALA A 104 -27.88 -26.14 -17.98
N ARG A 105 -28.47 -26.03 -16.78
CA ARG A 105 -29.60 -26.86 -16.35
C ARG A 105 -30.86 -26.59 -17.18
N ALA A 106 -31.16 -25.33 -17.49
CA ALA A 106 -32.31 -24.97 -18.33
C ALA A 106 -32.14 -25.51 -19.77
N ASP A 107 -30.92 -25.47 -20.28
CA ASP A 107 -30.57 -26.03 -21.59
C ASP A 107 -30.73 -27.57 -21.62
N GLU A 108 -30.33 -28.25 -20.55
CA GLU A 108 -30.53 -29.69 -20.39
C GLU A 108 -32.02 -30.07 -20.34
N LEU A 109 -32.81 -29.32 -19.56
CA LEU A 109 -34.27 -29.51 -19.49
C LEU A 109 -34.94 -29.30 -20.86
N ALA A 110 -34.49 -28.32 -21.65
CA ALA A 110 -34.98 -28.11 -23.00
C ALA A 110 -34.69 -29.28 -23.95
N ARG A 111 -33.62 -30.06 -23.70
CA ARG A 111 -33.21 -31.21 -24.52
C ARG A 111 -33.88 -32.51 -24.09
N ASN A 112 -34.11 -32.72 -22.78
CA ASN A 112 -34.41 -34.03 -22.21
C ASN A 112 -35.91 -34.31 -21.92
N GLY A 113 -36.83 -33.81 -22.73
CA GLY A 113 -38.19 -34.38 -22.80
C GLY A 113 -39.29 -33.63 -22.04
N LEU A 114 -39.31 -32.32 -22.19
CA LEU A 114 -40.44 -31.47 -21.81
C LEU A 114 -41.50 -31.40 -22.94
N ALA A 115 -42.77 -31.10 -22.59
CA ALA A 115 -43.79 -30.78 -23.59
C ALA A 115 -43.34 -29.59 -24.47
N ALA A 116 -43.90 -29.40 -25.67
CA ALA A 116 -43.40 -28.38 -26.60
C ALA A 116 -43.36 -26.96 -26.01
N GLY A 117 -44.36 -26.59 -25.21
CA GLY A 117 -44.39 -25.29 -24.50
C GLY A 117 -43.31 -25.19 -23.43
N ASP A 118 -43.13 -26.23 -22.62
CA ASP A 118 -42.13 -26.30 -21.56
C ASP A 118 -40.69 -26.27 -22.11
N ARG A 119 -40.44 -26.89 -23.27
CA ARG A 119 -39.14 -26.78 -23.99
C ARG A 119 -38.85 -25.35 -24.43
N GLN A 120 -39.85 -24.65 -24.96
CA GLN A 120 -39.68 -23.27 -25.39
C GLN A 120 -39.39 -22.34 -24.19
N GLN A 121 -40.08 -22.56 -23.07
CA GLN A 121 -39.85 -21.82 -21.84
C GLN A 121 -38.44 -22.11 -21.28
N ALA A 122 -38.01 -23.37 -21.23
CA ALA A 122 -36.67 -23.75 -20.79
C ALA A 122 -35.56 -23.11 -21.65
N ARG A 123 -35.72 -23.08 -22.99
CA ARG A 123 -34.78 -22.37 -23.88
C ARG A 123 -34.72 -20.87 -23.61
N SER A 124 -35.88 -20.23 -23.43
CA SER A 124 -35.94 -18.80 -23.12
C SER A 124 -35.22 -18.47 -21.80
N VAL A 125 -35.40 -19.32 -20.78
CA VAL A 125 -34.67 -19.21 -19.50
C VAL A 125 -33.18 -19.41 -19.71
N ALA A 126 -32.76 -20.44 -20.43
CA ALA A 126 -31.35 -20.70 -20.70
C ALA A 126 -30.68 -19.51 -21.40
N GLU A 127 -31.27 -18.99 -22.48
CA GLU A 127 -30.76 -17.81 -23.18
C GLU A 127 -30.70 -16.57 -22.28
N HIS A 128 -31.71 -16.35 -21.45
CA HIS A 128 -31.71 -15.21 -20.53
C HIS A 128 -30.60 -15.34 -19.49
N MET A 129 -30.41 -16.52 -18.91
CA MET A 129 -29.35 -16.79 -17.93
C MET A 129 -27.96 -16.69 -18.56
N ALA A 130 -27.76 -17.17 -19.78
CA ALA A 130 -26.51 -17.01 -20.52
C ALA A 130 -26.15 -15.53 -20.76
N ARG A 131 -27.15 -14.70 -21.11
CA ARG A 131 -26.95 -13.24 -21.26
C ARG A 131 -26.60 -12.56 -19.93
N LEU A 132 -27.26 -12.94 -18.83
CA LEU A 132 -26.94 -12.44 -17.51
C LEU A 132 -25.53 -12.84 -17.07
N ALA A 133 -25.15 -14.10 -17.30
CA ALA A 133 -23.82 -14.61 -16.98
C ALA A 133 -22.73 -13.84 -17.74
N THR A 134 -22.93 -13.63 -19.05
CA THR A 134 -22.02 -12.83 -19.88
C THR A 134 -21.88 -11.39 -19.36
N ARG A 135 -22.99 -10.78 -18.90
CA ARG A 135 -22.96 -9.43 -18.32
C ARG A 135 -22.23 -9.40 -16.97
N ALA A 136 -22.44 -10.42 -16.14
CA ALA A 136 -21.74 -10.56 -14.87
C ALA A 136 -20.23 -10.75 -15.10
N ASP A 137 -19.83 -11.58 -16.06
CA ASP A 137 -18.43 -11.77 -16.43
C ASP A 137 -17.77 -10.48 -16.94
N ALA A 138 -18.46 -9.73 -17.80
CA ALA A 138 -17.99 -8.44 -18.29
C ALA A 138 -17.80 -7.42 -17.14
N HIS A 139 -18.76 -7.38 -16.20
CA HIS A 139 -18.67 -6.49 -15.05
C HIS A 139 -17.55 -6.90 -14.09
N ALA A 140 -17.39 -8.20 -13.81
CA ALA A 140 -16.29 -8.74 -13.03
C ALA A 140 -14.93 -8.38 -13.66
N ALA A 141 -14.81 -8.43 -14.99
CA ALA A 141 -13.58 -8.04 -15.69
C ALA A 141 -13.25 -6.55 -15.50
N VAL A 142 -14.25 -5.67 -15.46
CA VAL A 142 -14.05 -4.24 -15.18
C VAL A 142 -13.59 -4.03 -13.74
N LEU A 143 -14.31 -4.59 -12.76
CA LEU A 143 -13.95 -4.49 -11.34
C LEU A 143 -12.54 -5.02 -11.07
N ARG A 144 -12.17 -6.14 -11.70
CA ARG A 144 -10.82 -6.70 -11.59
C ARG A 144 -9.76 -5.75 -12.11
N ARG A 145 -9.95 -5.15 -13.30
CA ARG A 145 -8.98 -4.18 -13.84
C ARG A 145 -8.84 -2.95 -12.95
N GLU A 146 -9.93 -2.46 -12.39
CA GLU A 146 -9.90 -1.32 -11.45
C GLU A 146 -9.18 -1.68 -10.15
N ALA A 147 -9.45 -2.86 -9.59
CA ALA A 147 -8.77 -3.36 -8.41
C ALA A 147 -7.28 -3.58 -8.68
N ASP A 148 -6.91 -4.17 -9.82
CA ASP A 148 -5.51 -4.38 -10.20
C ASP A 148 -4.79 -3.03 -10.36
N ALA A 149 -5.42 -2.04 -11.01
CA ALA A 149 -4.84 -0.70 -11.16
C ALA A 149 -4.59 0.00 -9.82
N LEU A 150 -5.50 -0.16 -8.84
CA LEU A 150 -5.28 0.35 -7.49
C LEU A 150 -4.19 -0.42 -6.74
N ALA A 151 -4.16 -1.75 -6.88
CA ALA A 151 -3.13 -2.60 -6.28
C ALA A 151 -1.73 -2.29 -6.82
N GLU A 152 -1.62 -1.76 -8.04
CA GLU A 152 -0.34 -1.39 -8.63
C GLU A 152 0.25 -0.07 -8.08
N ARG A 153 -0.54 0.76 -7.41
CA ARG A 153 -0.05 2.02 -6.82
C ARG A 153 0.90 1.77 -5.64
N ASP A 154 2.06 2.42 -5.64
CA ASP A 154 3.13 2.20 -4.65
C ASP A 154 2.76 2.55 -3.20
N ASP A 155 1.83 3.49 -3.02
CA ASP A 155 1.31 3.87 -1.71
C ASP A 155 0.39 2.78 -1.14
N ILE A 156 -0.54 2.26 -1.95
CA ILE A 156 -1.44 1.16 -1.59
C ILE A 156 -0.65 -0.14 -1.38
N LYS A 157 0.36 -0.44 -2.22
CA LYS A 157 1.26 -1.60 -2.03
C LYS A 157 1.95 -1.58 -0.69
N ARG A 158 2.47 -0.41 -0.27
CA ARG A 158 3.12 -0.26 1.03
C ARG A 158 2.15 -0.49 2.17
N LEU A 159 0.96 0.11 2.13
CA LEU A 159 -0.06 -0.11 3.15
C LEU A 159 -0.48 -1.59 3.25
N LEU A 160 -0.69 -2.27 2.12
CA LEU A 160 -1.00 -3.71 2.11
C LEU A 160 0.13 -4.56 2.69
N ALA A 161 1.38 -4.20 2.44
CA ALA A 161 2.54 -4.90 3.01
C ALA A 161 2.67 -4.65 4.51
N GLU A 162 2.42 -3.42 4.97
CA GLU A 162 2.40 -3.06 6.39
C GLU A 162 1.31 -3.84 7.13
N GLU A 163 0.11 -3.93 6.59
CA GLU A 163 -0.99 -4.72 7.16
C GLU A 163 -0.64 -6.21 7.25
N ARG A 164 -0.07 -6.78 6.18
CA ARG A 164 0.36 -8.18 6.19
C ARG A 164 1.44 -8.46 7.24
N ASN A 165 2.38 -7.53 7.42
CA ASN A 165 3.39 -7.65 8.46
C ASN A 165 2.76 -7.56 9.86
N GLN A 166 1.78 -6.67 10.05
CA GLN A 166 1.04 -6.54 11.31
C GLN A 166 0.23 -7.80 11.63
N GLU A 167 -0.46 -8.39 10.65
CA GLU A 167 -1.17 -9.66 10.80
C GLU A 167 -0.22 -10.78 11.22
N GLN A 168 0.92 -10.92 10.54
CA GLN A 168 1.95 -11.91 10.88
C GLN A 168 2.52 -11.70 12.29
N GLU A 169 2.77 -10.44 12.69
CA GLU A 169 3.20 -10.13 14.05
C GLU A 169 2.15 -10.49 15.09
N MET A 170 0.87 -10.24 14.81
CA MET A 170 -0.23 -10.61 15.71
C MET A 170 -0.34 -12.13 15.84
N GLU A 171 -0.35 -12.86 14.73
CA GLU A 171 -0.35 -14.33 14.72
C GLU A 171 0.84 -14.89 15.51
N MET A 172 2.05 -14.35 15.28
CA MET A 172 3.25 -14.72 16.03
C MET A 172 3.07 -14.48 17.54
N ARG A 173 2.53 -13.32 17.94
CA ARG A 173 2.28 -13.00 19.36
C ARG A 173 1.23 -13.93 19.98
N GLU A 174 0.17 -14.28 19.26
CA GLU A 174 -0.83 -15.24 19.71
C GLU A 174 -0.22 -16.63 19.91
N ILE A 175 0.59 -17.09 18.95
CA ILE A 175 1.27 -18.39 19.02
C ILE A 175 2.25 -18.42 20.20
N LEU A 176 3.04 -17.37 20.40
CA LEU A 176 3.96 -17.26 21.54
C LEU A 176 3.21 -17.21 22.88
N THR A 177 2.04 -16.58 22.92
CA THR A 177 1.18 -16.53 24.11
C THR A 177 0.63 -17.92 24.44
N LEU A 178 0.12 -18.64 23.44
CA LEU A 178 -0.37 -20.01 23.61
C LEU A 178 0.77 -20.99 23.98
N ALA A 179 1.96 -20.83 23.41
CA ALA A 179 3.14 -21.62 23.77
C ALA A 179 3.53 -21.40 25.23
N ARG A 180 3.47 -20.14 25.71
CA ARG A 180 3.70 -19.81 27.11
C ARG A 180 2.68 -20.48 28.02
N GLU A 181 1.40 -20.45 27.67
CA GLU A 181 0.35 -21.15 28.44
C GLU A 181 0.63 -22.66 28.54
N TYR A 182 1.06 -23.30 27.46
CA TYR A 182 1.45 -24.72 27.49
C TYR A 182 2.65 -24.99 28.39
N LEU A 183 3.65 -24.10 28.39
CA LEU A 183 4.80 -24.22 29.31
C LEU A 183 4.37 -24.07 30.77
N ASP A 184 3.49 -23.12 31.08
CA ASP A 184 2.96 -22.87 32.43
C ASP A 184 2.15 -24.08 32.96
N HIS A 185 1.54 -24.87 32.07
CA HIS A 185 0.81 -26.11 32.40
C HIS A 185 1.67 -27.39 32.26
N ALA A 186 3.00 -27.27 32.15
CA ALA A 186 3.94 -28.38 31.94
C ALA A 186 3.67 -29.25 30.70
N ARG A 187 2.97 -28.71 29.69
CA ARG A 187 2.67 -29.36 28.40
C ARG A 187 3.80 -29.12 27.40
N HIS A 188 5.02 -29.55 27.76
CA HIS A 188 6.24 -29.20 27.04
C HIS A 188 6.29 -29.67 25.58
N GLU A 189 5.72 -30.83 25.25
CA GLU A 189 5.73 -31.33 23.87
C GLU A 189 4.80 -30.54 22.94
N GLU A 190 3.73 -29.98 23.47
CA GLU A 190 2.80 -29.18 22.69
C GLU A 190 3.33 -27.76 22.51
N ALA A 191 3.95 -27.18 23.54
CA ALA A 191 4.71 -25.94 23.42
C ALA A 191 5.82 -26.07 22.37
N ARG A 192 6.56 -27.19 22.39
CA ARG A 192 7.63 -27.47 21.41
C ARG A 192 7.08 -27.59 19.99
N ARG A 193 5.99 -28.33 19.78
CA ARG A 193 5.35 -28.45 18.45
C ARG A 193 4.91 -27.10 17.92
N LEU A 194 4.27 -26.30 18.78
CA LEU A 194 3.74 -24.99 18.42
C LEU A 194 4.85 -23.98 18.08
N LEU A 195 5.96 -23.99 18.81
CA LEU A 195 7.13 -23.14 18.50
C LEU A 195 7.91 -23.60 17.26
N THR A 196 7.78 -24.86 16.86
CA THR A 196 8.43 -25.40 15.64
C THR A 196 7.59 -25.13 14.38
N SER A 197 6.32 -24.76 14.53
CA SER A 197 5.44 -24.36 13.41
C SER A 197 5.49 -22.87 13.07
N LEU A 198 6.25 -22.09 13.84
CA LEU A 198 6.62 -20.70 13.53
C LEU A 198 7.75 -20.66 12.48
#